data_AF-A0A2M8NGZ5-F1
#
_entry.id   AF-A0A2M8NGZ5-F1
#
_cell.length_a   1.000
_cell.length_b   1.000
_cell.length_c   1.000
_cell.angle_alpha   90.00
_cell.angle_beta   90.00
_cell.angle_gamma   90.00
#
_symmetry.space_group_name_H-M   'P 1'
#
loop_
_entity.id
_entity.type
_entity.pdbx_description
1 polymer ?
#
loop_
_entity_poly.entity_id
_entity_poly.type
_entity_poly.pdbx_seq_one_letter_code
_entity_poly.pdbx_strand_id
1 'polypeptide(L)'
;MTKIASSSSRRRLESALEYRRNMLTLAARHQGAMRAQLEQTVNDINDWIGHMYDLALHIDSFESNELVERDRRTVPQQIEKARIRLKNETDEQLKADLESQIALLERQLETLNATINSVKRAQIQLDNTLSSVATIYAQMSQLGTKEVDSSRAQRLRLEIQDEIASLQDTIHALDEVQSQRLKLQ
;
A
#
# COMPACT_ATOMS: atom_id res chain seq x y z
N MET A 1 12.51 8.16 12.08
CA MET A 1 11.50 7.16 11.67
C MET A 1 10.29 7.09 12.63
N THR A 2 10.03 8.15 13.42
CA THR A 2 9.05 8.16 14.53
C THR A 2 7.61 8.50 14.14
N LYS A 3 7.29 8.65 12.85
CA LYS A 3 5.95 9.05 12.39
C LYS A 3 5.04 7.90 11.95
N ILE A 4 5.58 6.71 11.70
CA ILE A 4 4.77 5.56 11.28
C ILE A 4 4.20 4.90 12.52
N ALA A 5 2.89 4.89 12.68
CA ALA A 5 2.16 4.30 13.79
C ALA A 5 2.11 2.76 13.67
N SER A 6 1.84 2.25 12.47
CA SER A 6 1.72 0.82 12.22
C SER A 6 3.05 0.09 12.45
N SER A 7 3.03 -0.85 13.41
CA SER A 7 4.22 -1.64 13.77
C SER A 7 4.68 -2.58 12.66
N SER A 8 3.79 -3.01 11.77
CA SER A 8 4.15 -3.85 10.62
C SER A 8 4.81 -3.00 9.53
N SER A 9 4.22 -1.87 9.15
CA SER A 9 4.79 -0.94 8.17
C SER A 9 6.17 -0.44 8.61
N ARG A 10 6.33 -0.10 9.89
CA ARG A 10 7.62 0.33 10.45
C ARG A 10 8.70 -0.74 10.34
N ARG A 11 8.39 -1.98 10.72
CA ARG A 11 9.32 -3.11 10.61
C ARG A 11 9.76 -3.37 9.17
N ARG A 12 8.85 -3.27 8.20
CA ARG A 12 9.18 -3.45 6.77
C ARG A 12 10.18 -2.41 6.29
N LEU A 13 10.01 -1.15 6.68
CA LEU A 13 10.93 -0.07 6.32
C LEU A 13 12.29 -0.20 7.01
N GLU A 14 12.31 -0.64 8.27
CA GLU A 14 13.56 -0.95 8.98
C GLU A 14 14.34 -2.04 8.25
N SER A 15 13.67 -3.13 7.85
CA SER A 15 14.28 -4.20 7.05
C SER A 15 14.78 -3.69 5.69
N ALA A 16 14.00 -2.86 4.99
CA ALA A 16 14.41 -2.29 3.70
C ALA A 16 15.67 -1.42 3.83
N LEU A 17 15.74 -0.59 4.87
CA LEU A 17 16.93 0.22 5.18
C LEU A 17 18.14 -0.65 5.55
N GLU A 18 17.92 -1.75 6.24
CA GLU A 18 18.98 -2.72 6.55
C GLU A 18 19.55 -3.35 5.27
N TYR A 19 18.68 -3.83 4.37
CA TYR A 19 19.12 -4.36 3.07
C TYR A 19 19.93 -3.33 2.29
N ARG A 20 19.41 -2.10 2.17
CA ARG A 20 20.08 -0.97 1.50
C ARG A 20 21.48 -0.70 2.09
N ARG A 21 21.62 -0.67 3.42
CA ARG A 21 22.93 -0.50 4.09
C ARG A 21 23.89 -1.63 3.74
N ASN A 22 23.40 -2.87 3.71
CA ASN A 22 24.22 -4.02 3.38
C ASN A 22 24.62 -4.00 1.90
N MET A 23 23.75 -3.55 0.99
CA MET A 23 24.08 -3.35 -0.43
C MET A 23 25.16 -2.28 -0.64
N LEU A 24 25.13 -1.16 0.09
CA LEU A 24 26.23 -0.17 0.05
C LEU A 24 27.57 -0.81 0.45
N THR A 25 27.55 -1.67 1.46
CA THR A 25 28.74 -2.40 1.92
C THR A 25 29.25 -3.37 0.85
N LEU A 26 28.34 -4.02 0.11
CA LEU A 26 28.71 -4.89 -1.02
C LEU A 26 29.30 -4.07 -2.17
N ALA A 27 28.65 -2.97 -2.56
CA ALA A 27 29.12 -2.07 -3.62
C ALA A 27 30.55 -1.54 -3.36
N ALA A 28 30.84 -1.17 -2.11
CA ALA A 28 32.14 -0.67 -1.69
C ALA A 28 33.30 -1.69 -1.84
N ARG A 29 33.01 -3.00 -1.96
CA ARG A 29 34.02 -4.04 -2.19
C ARG A 29 34.53 -4.08 -3.63
N HIS A 30 33.79 -3.49 -4.56
CA HIS A 30 34.15 -3.42 -5.97
C HIS A 30 34.83 -2.09 -6.32
N GLN A 31 35.41 -2.00 -7.50
CA GLN A 31 36.06 -0.78 -8.02
C GLN A 31 35.62 -0.49 -9.45
N GLY A 32 35.92 0.71 -9.94
CA GLY A 32 35.66 1.12 -11.31
C GLY A 32 34.17 1.09 -11.69
N ALA A 33 33.89 0.72 -12.94
CA ALA A 33 32.53 0.73 -13.50
C ALA A 33 31.55 -0.16 -12.72
N MET A 34 32.00 -1.31 -12.19
CA MET A 34 31.16 -2.21 -11.42
C MET A 34 30.66 -1.56 -10.12
N ARG A 35 31.55 -0.84 -9.42
CA ARG A 35 31.16 -0.10 -8.21
C ARG A 35 30.12 0.97 -8.53
N ALA A 36 30.37 1.78 -9.57
CA ALA A 36 29.44 2.82 -9.98
C ALA A 36 28.05 2.26 -10.34
N GLN A 37 28.01 1.10 -11.01
CA GLN A 37 26.76 0.43 -11.35
C GLN A 37 26.01 -0.07 -10.11
N LEU A 38 26.70 -0.70 -9.15
CA LEU A 38 26.08 -1.15 -7.89
C LEU A 38 25.60 0.02 -7.04
N GLU A 39 26.37 1.11 -6.96
CA GLU A 39 25.96 2.34 -6.27
C GLU A 39 24.71 2.94 -6.92
N GLN A 40 24.61 2.92 -8.26
CA GLN A 40 23.38 3.34 -8.94
C GLN A 40 22.18 2.47 -8.56
N THR A 41 22.32 1.15 -8.55
CA THR A 41 21.24 0.25 -8.12
C THR A 41 20.79 0.55 -6.69
N VAL A 42 21.72 0.86 -5.79
CA VAL A 42 21.36 1.24 -4.42
C VAL A 42 20.67 2.60 -4.36
N ASN A 43 21.04 3.54 -5.24
CA ASN A 43 20.32 4.81 -5.34
C ASN A 43 18.88 4.61 -5.81
N ASP A 44 18.65 3.77 -6.82
CA ASP A 44 17.29 3.44 -7.28
C ASP A 44 16.44 2.83 -6.13
N ILE A 45 17.07 2.02 -5.27
CA ILE A 45 16.44 1.44 -4.07
C ILE A 45 16.19 2.48 -2.96
N ASN A 46 16.96 3.57 -2.90
CA ASN A 46 16.67 4.65 -1.95
C ASN A 46 15.32 5.30 -2.30
N ASP A 47 15.07 5.54 -3.59
CA ASP A 47 13.82 6.14 -4.05
C ASP A 47 12.63 5.23 -3.74
N TRP A 48 12.81 3.92 -3.90
CA TRP A 48 11.83 2.91 -3.49
C TRP A 48 11.47 2.96 -2.02
N ILE A 49 12.48 3.05 -1.15
CA ILE A 49 12.25 3.14 0.29
C ILE A 49 11.53 4.44 0.64
N GLY A 50 11.75 5.51 -0.13
CA GLY A 50 10.94 6.73 -0.09
C GLY A 50 9.46 6.44 -0.37
N HIS A 51 9.15 5.77 -1.49
CA HIS A 51 7.77 5.41 -1.82
C HIS A 51 7.14 4.43 -0.82
N MET A 52 7.89 3.48 -0.27
CA MET A 52 7.42 2.62 0.82
C MET A 52 7.08 3.45 2.07
N TYR A 53 7.87 4.49 2.36
CA TYR A 53 7.61 5.38 3.49
C TYR A 53 6.32 6.17 3.29
N ASP A 54 6.12 6.72 2.09
CA ASP A 54 4.89 7.45 1.75
C ASP A 54 3.66 6.54 1.83
N LEU A 55 3.74 5.33 1.27
CA LEU A 55 2.65 4.35 1.33
C LEU A 55 2.32 3.95 2.76
N ALA A 56 3.34 3.80 3.62
CA ALA A 56 3.13 3.52 5.04
C ALA A 56 2.42 4.65 5.78
N LEU A 57 2.73 5.92 5.47
CA LEU A 57 2.01 7.07 6.03
C LEU A 57 0.55 7.10 5.61
N HIS A 58 0.25 6.76 4.35
CA HIS A 58 -1.14 6.68 3.89
C HIS A 58 -1.90 5.58 4.63
N ILE A 59 -1.33 4.38 4.74
CA ILE A 59 -1.92 3.27 5.53
C ILE A 59 -2.25 3.72 6.96
N ASP A 60 -1.31 4.38 7.66
CA ASP A 60 -1.53 4.85 9.02
C ASP A 60 -2.67 5.86 9.14
N SER A 61 -2.78 6.78 8.16
CA SER A 61 -3.84 7.79 8.14
C SER A 61 -5.23 7.15 8.04
N PHE A 62 -5.34 6.00 7.36
CA PHE A 62 -6.59 5.26 7.26
C PHE A 62 -6.86 4.40 8.49
N GLU A 63 -5.85 3.66 8.99
CA GLU A 63 -6.00 2.78 10.14
C GLU A 63 -6.31 3.54 11.44
N SER A 64 -5.82 4.77 11.58
CA SER A 64 -6.11 5.63 12.73
C SER A 64 -7.52 6.25 12.71
N ASN A 65 -8.31 6.04 11.65
CA ASN A 65 -9.64 6.60 11.54
C ASN A 65 -10.70 5.76 12.27
N GLU A 66 -10.90 6.06 13.55
CA GLU A 66 -11.89 5.36 14.40
C GLU A 66 -13.33 5.43 13.87
N LEU A 67 -13.69 6.50 13.15
CA LEU A 67 -15.03 6.66 12.58
C LEU A 67 -15.29 5.63 11.47
N VAL A 68 -14.30 5.40 10.59
CA VAL A 68 -14.41 4.37 9.53
C VAL A 68 -14.58 2.98 10.14
N GLU A 69 -13.80 2.66 11.17
CA GLU A 69 -13.88 1.38 11.85
C GLU A 69 -15.21 1.17 12.58
N ARG A 70 -15.73 2.22 13.20
CA ARG A 70 -17.06 2.21 13.81
C ARG A 70 -18.14 2.00 12.76
N ASP A 71 -18.15 2.83 11.72
CA ASP A 71 -19.20 2.82 10.69
C ASP A 71 -19.21 1.49 9.92
N ARG A 72 -18.04 0.90 9.67
CA ARG A 72 -17.92 -0.47 9.12
C ARG A 72 -18.69 -1.51 9.93
N ARG A 73 -18.71 -1.38 11.26
CA ARG A 73 -19.42 -2.33 12.15
C ARG A 73 -20.91 -2.00 12.26
N THR A 74 -21.26 -0.71 12.23
CA THR A 74 -22.63 -0.27 12.50
C THR A 74 -23.52 -0.21 11.26
N VAL A 75 -22.99 0.21 10.11
CA VAL A 75 -23.77 0.39 8.86
C VAL A 75 -24.46 -0.92 8.42
N PRO A 76 -23.81 -2.11 8.42
CA PRO A 76 -24.49 -3.36 8.08
C PRO A 76 -25.68 -3.65 9.01
N GLN A 77 -25.55 -3.34 10.30
CA GLN A 77 -26.64 -3.52 11.26
C GLN A 77 -27.78 -2.52 11.04
N GLN A 78 -27.47 -1.30 10.61
CA GLN A 78 -28.48 -0.29 10.27
C GLN A 78 -29.25 -0.70 9.01
N ILE A 79 -28.57 -1.23 7.99
CA ILE A 79 -29.20 -1.79 6.79
C ILE A 79 -30.17 -2.90 7.18
N GLU A 80 -29.72 -3.86 7.99
CA GLU A 80 -30.56 -4.99 8.39
C GLU A 80 -31.79 -4.52 9.19
N LYS A 81 -31.61 -3.60 10.13
CA LYS A 81 -32.72 -2.99 10.87
C LYS A 81 -33.72 -2.27 9.96
N ALA A 82 -33.23 -1.55 8.95
CA ALA A 82 -34.08 -0.85 7.99
C ALA A 82 -34.85 -1.84 7.10
N ARG A 83 -34.22 -2.93 6.65
CA ARG A 83 -34.89 -4.00 5.89
C ARG A 83 -36.00 -4.70 6.69
N ILE A 84 -35.73 -4.98 7.97
CA ILE A 84 -36.73 -5.59 8.86
C ILE A 84 -37.93 -4.65 9.03
N ARG A 85 -37.70 -3.34 9.18
CA ARG A 85 -38.79 -2.34 9.26
C ARG A 85 -39.58 -2.28 7.96
N LEU A 86 -38.89 -2.20 6.82
CA LEU A 86 -39.51 -2.15 5.49
C LEU A 86 -40.45 -3.34 5.25
N LYS A 87 -40.03 -4.55 5.66
CA LYS A 87 -40.83 -5.77 5.52
C LYS A 87 -42.18 -5.72 6.27
N ASN A 88 -42.22 -5.00 7.39
CA ASN A 88 -43.40 -4.92 8.25
C ASN A 88 -44.18 -3.61 8.07
N GLU A 89 -43.68 -2.67 7.26
CA GLU A 89 -44.31 -1.39 7.01
C GLU A 89 -45.48 -1.54 6.03
N THR A 90 -46.56 -0.82 6.28
CA THR A 90 -47.77 -0.85 5.46
C THR A 90 -48.03 0.47 4.77
N ASP A 91 -47.53 1.58 5.31
CA ASP A 91 -47.63 2.89 4.70
C ASP A 91 -46.66 3.03 3.52
N GLU A 92 -47.18 3.35 2.33
CA GLU A 92 -46.39 3.41 1.09
C GLU A 92 -45.36 4.54 1.10
N GLN A 93 -45.63 5.66 1.78
CA GLN A 93 -44.66 6.75 1.88
C GLN A 93 -43.49 6.35 2.78
N LEU A 94 -43.78 5.72 3.93
CA LEU A 94 -42.75 5.21 4.83
C LEU A 94 -41.92 4.10 4.20
N LYS A 95 -42.52 3.24 3.35
CA LYS A 95 -41.76 2.26 2.56
C LYS A 95 -40.75 2.95 1.63
N ALA A 96 -41.20 3.94 0.86
CA ALA A 96 -40.33 4.67 -0.07
C ALA A 96 -39.17 5.38 0.67
N ASP A 97 -39.44 5.94 1.84
CA ASP A 97 -38.42 6.57 2.68
C ASP A 97 -37.41 5.53 3.22
N LEU A 98 -37.88 4.35 3.66
CA LEU A 98 -37.03 3.25 4.12
C LEU A 98 -36.17 2.66 2.99
N GLU A 99 -36.72 2.49 1.79
CA GLU A 99 -35.98 2.05 0.60
C GLU A 99 -34.87 3.04 0.25
N SER A 100 -35.18 4.34 0.27
CA SER A 100 -34.20 5.41 0.02
C SER A 100 -33.09 5.41 1.08
N GLN A 101 -33.45 5.20 2.35
CA GLN A 101 -32.49 5.07 3.45
C GLN A 101 -31.57 3.84 3.26
N ILE A 102 -32.14 2.68 2.89
CA ILE A 102 -31.35 1.47 2.62
C ILE A 102 -30.37 1.71 1.47
N ALA A 103 -30.82 2.30 0.36
CA ALA A 103 -29.96 2.59 -0.78
C ALA A 103 -28.82 3.56 -0.44
N LEU A 104 -29.03 4.49 0.48
CA LEU A 104 -27.96 5.36 0.99
C LEU A 104 -26.94 4.57 1.84
N LEU A 105 -27.43 3.75 2.78
CA LEU A 105 -26.59 2.93 3.65
C LEU A 105 -25.79 1.89 2.87
N GLU A 106 -26.36 1.30 1.82
CA GLU A 106 -25.66 0.36 0.92
C GLU A 106 -24.51 1.04 0.19
N ARG A 107 -24.72 2.24 -0.37
CA ARG A 107 -23.65 3.03 -1.00
C ARG A 107 -22.55 3.43 0.00
N GLN A 108 -22.94 3.78 1.22
CA GLN A 108 -21.98 4.03 2.30
C GLN A 108 -21.15 2.77 2.60
N LEU A 109 -21.78 1.60 2.70
CA LEU A 109 -21.10 0.33 2.95
C LEU A 109 -20.13 -0.04 1.82
N GLU A 110 -20.53 0.15 0.57
CA GLU A 110 -19.67 -0.06 -0.59
C GLU A 110 -18.41 0.82 -0.53
N THR A 111 -18.59 2.11 -0.21
CA THR A 111 -17.48 3.07 -0.07
C THR A 111 -16.53 2.68 1.06
N LEU A 112 -17.08 2.26 2.21
CA LEU A 112 -16.29 1.77 3.35
C LEU A 112 -15.49 0.52 2.96
N ASN A 113 -16.11 -0.43 2.27
CA ASN A 113 -15.45 -1.65 1.78
C ASN A 113 -14.34 -1.35 0.77
N ALA A 114 -14.57 -0.42 -0.16
CA ALA A 114 -13.56 0.02 -1.10
C ALA A 114 -12.32 0.59 -0.39
N THR A 115 -12.54 1.41 0.66
CA THR A 115 -11.48 1.99 1.51
C THR A 115 -10.66 0.92 2.22
N ILE A 116 -11.32 -0.08 2.81
CA ILE A 116 -10.62 -1.16 3.52
C ILE A 116 -9.80 -2.01 2.54
N ASN A 117 -10.36 -2.26 1.36
CA ASN A 117 -9.69 -3.06 0.34
C ASN A 117 -8.50 -2.32 -0.26
N SER A 118 -8.55 -1.00 -0.43
CA SER A 118 -7.39 -0.22 -0.89
C SER A 118 -6.26 -0.24 0.14
N VAL A 119 -6.55 -0.11 1.44
CA VAL A 119 -5.55 -0.23 2.52
C VAL A 119 -4.91 -1.62 2.53
N LYS A 120 -5.71 -2.70 2.38
CA LYS A 120 -5.17 -4.06 2.28
C LYS A 120 -4.25 -4.24 1.08
N ARG A 121 -4.62 -3.69 -0.08
CA ARG A 121 -3.77 -3.71 -1.29
C ARG A 121 -2.46 -2.96 -1.05
N ALA A 122 -2.51 -1.80 -0.40
CA ALA A 122 -1.33 -1.05 -0.02
C ALA A 122 -0.39 -1.83 0.92
N GLN A 123 -0.94 -2.56 1.89
CA GLN A 123 -0.15 -3.45 2.74
C GLN A 123 0.48 -4.58 1.93
N ILE A 124 -0.25 -5.21 1.01
CA ILE A 124 0.32 -6.25 0.13
C ILE A 124 1.46 -5.66 -0.71
N GLN A 125 1.27 -4.47 -1.25
CA GLN A 125 2.31 -3.81 -2.06
C GLN A 125 3.58 -3.55 -1.24
N LEU A 126 3.46 -3.09 0.01
CA LEU A 126 4.62 -2.94 0.90
C LEU A 126 5.37 -4.26 1.16
N ASP A 127 4.67 -5.40 1.23
CA ASP A 127 5.30 -6.72 1.36
C ASP A 127 6.05 -7.11 0.08
N ASN A 128 5.41 -6.93 -1.06
CA ASN A 128 5.98 -7.24 -2.37
C ASN A 128 7.27 -6.45 -2.59
N THR A 129 7.23 -5.13 -2.35
CA THR A 129 8.41 -4.26 -2.52
C THR A 129 9.55 -4.68 -1.60
N LEU A 130 9.26 -5.01 -0.33
CA LEU A 130 10.31 -5.51 0.59
C LEU A 130 10.92 -6.82 0.09
N SER A 131 10.11 -7.73 -0.43
CA SER A 131 10.59 -9.00 -1.02
C SER A 131 11.48 -8.75 -2.25
N SER A 132 11.13 -7.78 -3.09
CA SER A 132 11.95 -7.36 -4.23
C SER A 132 13.30 -6.79 -3.79
N VAL A 133 13.32 -5.93 -2.76
CA VAL A 133 14.57 -5.42 -2.15
C VAL A 133 15.44 -6.57 -1.61
N ALA A 134 14.85 -7.53 -0.90
CA ALA A 134 15.56 -8.69 -0.39
C ALA A 134 16.18 -9.54 -1.52
N THR A 135 15.45 -9.68 -2.64
CA THR A 135 15.90 -10.41 -3.83
C THR A 135 17.08 -9.72 -4.50
N ILE A 136 17.01 -8.40 -4.68
CA ILE A 136 18.12 -7.60 -5.20
C ILE A 136 19.36 -7.75 -4.31
N TYR A 137 19.18 -7.71 -2.99
CA TYR A 137 20.28 -7.87 -2.05
C TYR A 137 20.97 -9.23 -2.23
N ALA A 138 20.17 -10.30 -2.27
CA ALA A 138 20.68 -11.65 -2.50
C ALA A 138 21.46 -11.73 -3.82
N GLN A 139 20.92 -11.17 -4.91
CA GLN A 139 21.61 -11.11 -6.18
C GLN A 139 22.93 -10.33 -6.08
N MET A 140 22.94 -9.14 -5.49
CA MET A 140 24.16 -8.34 -5.32
C MET A 140 25.24 -9.08 -4.51
N SER A 141 24.84 -9.80 -3.46
CA SER A 141 25.77 -10.57 -2.63
C SER A 141 26.46 -11.71 -3.39
N GLN A 142 25.87 -12.18 -4.49
CA GLN A 142 26.40 -13.24 -5.33
C GLN A 142 27.37 -12.72 -6.42
N LEU A 143 27.41 -11.39 -6.68
CA LEU A 143 28.17 -10.78 -7.79
C LEU A 143 29.71 -10.79 -7.63
N GLY A 144 30.25 -11.58 -6.68
CA GLY A 144 31.68 -11.84 -6.55
C GLY A 144 32.17 -13.11 -7.24
N THR A 145 31.31 -13.88 -7.93
CA THR A 145 31.64 -15.25 -8.36
C THR A 145 31.72 -15.50 -9.86
N LYS A 146 31.17 -14.63 -10.72
CA LYS A 146 31.33 -14.67 -12.20
C LYS A 146 31.10 -13.27 -12.78
N GLU A 147 31.78 -12.98 -13.90
CA GLU A 147 31.56 -11.76 -14.69
C GLU A 147 30.05 -11.52 -14.88
N VAL A 148 29.61 -10.36 -14.41
CA VAL A 148 28.20 -10.00 -14.37
C VAL A 148 27.78 -9.61 -15.77
N ASP A 149 26.87 -10.42 -16.33
CA ASP A 149 26.19 -10.11 -17.57
C ASP A 149 25.40 -8.81 -17.38
N SER A 150 25.79 -7.75 -18.09
CA SER A 150 25.14 -6.43 -18.08
C SER A 150 23.61 -6.52 -18.28
N SER A 151 23.16 -7.56 -18.99
CA SER A 151 21.77 -7.94 -19.19
C SER A 151 20.99 -8.25 -17.89
N ARG A 152 21.63 -8.85 -16.88
CA ARG A 152 20.98 -9.18 -15.60
C ARG A 152 20.78 -7.95 -14.74
N ALA A 153 21.76 -7.06 -14.69
CA ALA A 153 21.62 -5.77 -14.02
C ALA A 153 20.59 -4.86 -14.69
N GLN A 154 20.47 -4.93 -16.02
CA GLN A 154 19.45 -4.18 -16.75
C GLN A 154 18.03 -4.72 -16.52
N ARG A 155 17.84 -6.04 -16.47
CA ARG A 155 16.54 -6.64 -16.08
C ARG A 155 16.13 -6.23 -14.67
N LEU A 156 17.07 -6.26 -13.73
CA LEU A 156 16.83 -5.82 -12.37
C LEU A 156 16.36 -4.36 -12.33
N ARG A 157 16.95 -3.49 -13.16
CA ARG A 157 16.52 -2.09 -13.26
C ARG A 157 15.11 -1.94 -13.83
N LEU A 158 14.72 -2.75 -14.80
CA LEU A 158 13.36 -2.73 -15.36
C LEU A 158 12.33 -3.22 -14.34
N GLU A 159 12.62 -4.36 -13.68
CA GLU A 159 11.83 -4.82 -12.53
C GLU A 159 11.75 -3.73 -11.46
N ILE A 160 12.84 -2.96 -11.30
CA ILE A 160 12.88 -1.85 -10.36
C ILE A 160 11.90 -0.73 -10.75
N GLN A 161 11.83 -0.38 -12.03
CA GLN A 161 10.95 0.68 -12.50
C GLN A 161 9.47 0.28 -12.45
N ASP A 162 9.16 -0.98 -12.76
CA ASP A 162 7.79 -1.50 -12.74
C ASP A 162 7.20 -1.48 -11.31
N GLU A 163 8.00 -1.82 -10.30
CA GLU A 163 7.55 -1.78 -8.90
C GLU A 163 7.31 -0.34 -8.40
N ILE A 164 8.09 0.66 -8.86
CA ILE A 164 7.82 2.08 -8.56
C ILE A 164 6.47 2.49 -9.10
N ALA A 165 6.22 2.18 -10.37
CA ALA A 165 4.96 2.51 -11.02
C ALA A 165 3.79 1.88 -10.25
N SER A 166 3.92 0.61 -9.86
CA SER A 166 2.91 -0.08 -9.07
C SER A 166 2.66 0.54 -7.68
N LEU A 167 3.72 0.99 -7.00
CA LEU A 167 3.60 1.73 -5.74
C LEU A 167 2.85 3.06 -5.93
N GLN A 168 3.21 3.82 -6.96
CA GLN A 168 2.57 5.10 -7.27
C GLN A 168 1.09 4.92 -7.61
N ASP A 169 0.76 3.92 -8.42
CA ASP A 169 -0.63 3.58 -8.75
C ASP A 169 -1.43 3.20 -7.51
N THR A 170 -0.81 2.48 -6.57
CA THR A 170 -1.44 2.10 -5.31
C THR A 170 -1.70 3.32 -4.41
N ILE A 171 -0.77 4.28 -4.36
CA ILE A 171 -0.95 5.54 -3.64
C ILE A 171 -2.09 6.34 -4.28
N HIS A 172 -2.10 6.49 -5.61
CA HIS A 172 -3.17 7.19 -6.32
C HIS A 172 -4.55 6.55 -6.08
N ALA A 173 -4.63 5.21 -6.06
CA ALA A 173 -5.87 4.51 -5.77
C ALA A 173 -6.35 4.73 -4.32
N LEU A 174 -5.43 4.89 -3.36
CA LEU A 174 -5.78 5.27 -1.98
C LEU A 174 -6.33 6.69 -1.92
N ASP A 175 -5.65 7.64 -2.59
CA ASP A 175 -6.06 9.05 -2.65
C ASP A 175 -7.43 9.23 -3.31
N GLU A 176 -7.69 8.48 -4.38
CA GLU A 176 -8.97 8.52 -5.08
C GLU A 176 -10.11 8.13 -4.13
N VAL A 177 -9.97 7.01 -3.42
CA VAL A 177 -10.98 6.55 -2.46
C VAL A 177 -11.17 7.57 -1.31
N GLN A 178 -10.09 8.21 -0.87
CA GLN A 178 -10.17 9.29 0.11
C GLN A 178 -10.96 10.49 -0.41
N SER A 179 -10.71 10.89 -1.66
CA SER A 179 -11.37 12.01 -2.32
C SER A 179 -12.87 11.75 -2.55
N GLN A 180 -13.24 10.52 -2.92
CA GLN A 180 -14.63 10.11 -3.10
C GLN A 180 -15.39 10.19 -1.78
N ARG A 181 -14.77 9.78 -0.67
CA ARG A 181 -15.36 9.91 0.67
C ARG A 181 -15.63 11.36 1.08
N LEU A 182 -14.69 12.28 0.80
CA LEU A 182 -14.85 13.70 1.14
C LEU A 182 -16.00 14.38 0.37
N LYS A 183 -16.35 13.88 -0.82
CA LYS A 183 -17.48 14.39 -1.63
C LYS A 183 -18.85 13.90 -1.15
N LEU A 184 -18.88 12.87 -0.29
CA LEU A 184 -20.11 12.27 0.26
C LEU A 184 -20.45 12.81 1.65
N GLN A 185 -19.64 13.72 2.20
CA GLN A 185 -19.88 14.46 3.45
C GLN A 185 -20.41 15.86 3.14
#